data_AF-A0A2T5GXR7-F1
#
_entry.id   AF-A0A2T5GXR7-F1
#
_cell.length_a   1.000
_cell.length_b   1.000
_cell.length_c   1.000
_cell.angle_alpha   90.00
_cell.angle_beta   90.00
_cell.angle_gamma   90.00
#
_symmetry.space_group_name_H-M   'P 1'
#
loop_
_entity.id
_entity.type
_entity.pdbx_description
1 polymer ?
#
loop_
_entity_poly.entity_id
_entity_poly.type
_entity_poly.pdbx_seq_one_letter_code
_entity_poly.pdbx_strand_id
1 'polypeptide(L)'
;MLRENEASDEAWAKATRIGRELDRILDGQEPMRTAVARAASELRLSTRQVYNHLCRYRTERRVSSLLPRTGGARRARISPAVEEIISATLREMWLRPEQPDLAPVVDEIRARCVSEGLDPPAYVTVSKRIPRLFTPEEIARRRHSGGKSLRRLKPRPGYIRAKHALDVVQIDHTPADIQFVGLAGPKLHIWAFERTKPVHFIGLTAADTKRR
;
A
#
# COMPACT_ATOMS: atom_id res chain seq x y z
N MET A 1 17.41 -10.46 -5.09
CA MET A 1 16.59 -11.13 -4.05
C MET A 1 15.24 -11.51 -4.65
N LEU A 2 15.10 -12.75 -5.12
CA LEU A 2 13.82 -13.29 -5.53
C LEU A 2 13.00 -13.50 -4.26
N ARG A 3 11.89 -12.76 -4.10
CA ARG A 3 10.93 -13.08 -3.03
C ARG A 3 10.38 -14.46 -3.34
N GLU A 4 10.79 -15.45 -2.57
CA GLU A 4 10.10 -16.73 -2.51
C GLU A 4 8.65 -16.43 -2.21
N ASN A 5 7.80 -16.78 -3.16
CA ASN A 5 6.37 -16.59 -3.07
C ASN A 5 5.87 -17.73 -2.17
N GLU A 6 6.06 -17.57 -0.87
CA GLU A 6 5.71 -18.56 0.13
C GLU A 6 4.18 -18.75 0.08
N ALA A 7 3.76 -19.86 -0.52
CA ALA A 7 2.35 -20.16 -0.66
C ALA A 7 1.77 -20.42 0.74
N SER A 8 0.57 -19.91 0.99
CA SER A 8 -0.15 -20.15 2.26
C SER A 8 -0.33 -21.65 2.53
N ASP A 9 -0.37 -22.05 3.80
CA ASP A 9 -0.64 -23.42 4.23
C ASP A 9 -1.91 -24.03 3.59
N GLU A 10 -2.95 -23.21 3.40
CA GLU A 10 -4.18 -23.63 2.72
C GLU A 10 -3.91 -24.01 1.25
N ALA A 11 -3.05 -23.24 0.56
CA ALA A 11 -2.66 -23.51 -0.81
C ALA A 11 -1.83 -24.80 -0.92
N TRP A 12 -0.95 -25.05 0.05
CA TRP A 12 -0.19 -26.30 0.15
C TRP A 12 -1.07 -27.51 0.44
N ALA A 13 -2.01 -27.39 1.38
CA ALA A 13 -2.97 -28.46 1.68
C ALA A 13 -3.83 -28.81 0.46
N LYS A 14 -4.31 -27.79 -0.26
CA LYS A 14 -5.07 -27.96 -1.50
C LYS A 14 -4.23 -28.62 -2.59
N ALA A 15 -3.00 -28.17 -2.80
CA ALA A 15 -2.08 -28.75 -3.80
C ALA A 15 -1.77 -30.22 -3.49
N THR A 16 -1.53 -30.56 -2.22
CA THR A 16 -1.30 -31.93 -1.77
C THR A 16 -2.52 -32.82 -2.05
N ARG A 17 -3.74 -32.34 -1.76
CA ARG A 17 -4.97 -33.09 -2.05
C ARG A 17 -5.14 -33.35 -3.55
N ILE A 18 -4.85 -32.36 -4.38
CA ILE A 18 -4.88 -32.53 -5.85
C ILE A 18 -3.84 -33.57 -6.27
N GLY A 19 -2.59 -33.46 -5.80
CA GLY A 19 -1.50 -34.39 -6.13
C GLY A 19 -1.85 -35.85 -5.86
N ARG A 20 -2.45 -36.15 -4.70
CA ARG A 20 -2.91 -37.50 -4.35
C ARG A 20 -3.90 -38.08 -5.37
N GLU A 21 -4.87 -37.30 -5.82
CA GLU A 21 -5.82 -37.77 -6.85
C GLU A 21 -5.16 -37.92 -8.21
N LEU A 22 -4.18 -37.07 -8.55
CA LEU A 22 -3.44 -37.21 -9.79
C LEU A 22 -2.57 -38.46 -9.79
N ASP A 23 -1.92 -38.80 -8.68
CA ASP A 23 -1.17 -40.06 -8.56
C ASP A 23 -2.11 -41.27 -8.72
N ARG A 24 -3.29 -41.25 -8.10
CA ARG A 24 -4.31 -42.31 -8.32
C ARG A 24 -4.73 -42.44 -9.79
N ILE A 25 -4.85 -41.33 -10.53
CA ILE A 25 -5.16 -41.35 -11.97
C ILE A 25 -3.99 -41.92 -12.77
N LEU A 26 -2.74 -41.56 -12.42
CA LEU A 26 -1.55 -41.95 -13.18
C LEU A 26 -1.13 -43.40 -12.93
N ASP A 27 -1.35 -43.91 -11.71
CA ASP A 27 -0.92 -45.24 -11.29
C ASP A 27 -2.07 -46.27 -11.34
N GLY A 28 -3.32 -45.80 -11.50
CA GLY A 28 -4.50 -46.64 -11.63
C GLY A 28 -4.62 -47.34 -12.98
N GLN A 29 -5.40 -48.43 -13.00
CA GLN A 29 -5.71 -49.21 -14.22
C GLN A 29 -7.04 -48.77 -14.88
N GLU A 30 -7.75 -47.81 -14.28
CA GLU A 30 -9.01 -47.31 -14.81
C GLU A 30 -8.80 -46.50 -16.10
N PRO A 31 -9.77 -46.53 -17.04
CA PRO A 31 -9.73 -45.64 -18.20
C PRO A 31 -9.60 -44.17 -17.78
N MET A 32 -8.64 -43.46 -18.38
CA MET A 32 -8.29 -42.07 -18.05
C MET A 32 -9.49 -41.14 -17.94
N ARG A 33 -10.48 -41.27 -18.83
CA ARG A 33 -11.69 -40.44 -18.85
C ARG A 33 -12.54 -40.64 -17.59
N THR A 34 -12.68 -41.88 -17.13
CA THR A 34 -13.44 -42.24 -15.93
C THR A 34 -12.72 -41.76 -14.67
N ALA A 35 -11.41 -42.01 -14.58
CA ALA A 35 -10.58 -41.57 -13.45
C ALA A 35 -10.56 -40.04 -13.31
N VAL A 36 -10.49 -39.31 -14.45
CA VAL A 36 -10.58 -37.84 -14.46
C VAL A 36 -11.95 -37.34 -14.05
N ALA A 37 -13.05 -37.97 -14.49
CA ALA A 37 -14.40 -37.59 -14.09
C ALA A 37 -14.63 -37.79 -12.58
N ARG A 38 -14.13 -38.90 -12.02
CA ARG A 38 -14.15 -39.17 -10.57
C ARG A 38 -13.40 -38.09 -9.80
N ALA A 39 -12.13 -37.83 -10.16
CA ALA A 39 -11.32 -36.83 -9.48
C ALA A 39 -11.89 -35.41 -9.61
N ALA A 40 -12.50 -35.08 -10.75
CA ALA A 40 -13.18 -33.80 -10.95
C ALA A 40 -14.34 -33.62 -9.93
N SER A 41 -15.14 -34.67 -9.74
CA SER A 41 -16.21 -34.69 -8.73
C SER A 41 -15.66 -34.54 -7.30
N GLU A 42 -14.69 -35.37 -6.91
CA GLU A 42 -14.11 -35.38 -5.56
C GLU A 42 -13.40 -34.08 -5.19
N LEU A 43 -12.66 -33.50 -6.14
CA LEU A 43 -11.94 -32.24 -5.94
C LEU A 43 -12.81 -31.00 -6.14
N ARG A 44 -14.07 -31.17 -6.58
CA ARG A 44 -14.97 -30.08 -7.01
C ARG A 44 -14.33 -29.16 -8.05
N LEU A 45 -13.70 -29.77 -9.05
CA LEU A 45 -13.04 -29.11 -10.17
C LEU A 45 -13.72 -29.50 -11.49
N SER A 46 -13.57 -28.67 -12.51
CA SER A 46 -13.92 -29.09 -13.87
C SER A 46 -12.92 -30.15 -14.38
N THR A 47 -13.38 -31.04 -15.25
CA THR A 47 -12.51 -32.01 -15.94
C THR A 47 -11.36 -31.32 -16.67
N ARG A 48 -11.61 -30.15 -17.27
CA ARG A 48 -10.59 -29.28 -17.87
C ARG A 48 -9.49 -28.88 -16.89
N GLN A 49 -9.85 -28.50 -15.66
CA GLN A 49 -8.86 -28.16 -14.62
C GLN A 49 -8.03 -29.38 -14.24
N VAL A 50 -8.64 -30.56 -14.11
CA VAL A 50 -7.92 -31.81 -13.80
C VAL A 50 -6.91 -32.14 -14.91
N TYR A 51 -7.29 -32.04 -16.19
CA TYR A 51 -6.35 -32.20 -17.30
C TYR A 51 -5.20 -31.19 -17.28
N ASN A 52 -5.48 -29.91 -16.96
CA ASN A 52 -4.44 -28.89 -16.82
C ASN A 52 -3.47 -29.20 -15.67
N HIS A 53 -3.98 -29.76 -14.57
CA HIS A 53 -3.16 -30.22 -13.45
C HIS A 53 -2.32 -31.45 -13.85
N LEU A 54 -2.91 -32.46 -14.50
CA LEU A 54 -2.20 -33.63 -15.03
C LEU A 54 -1.05 -33.23 -15.97
N CYS A 55 -1.30 -32.33 -16.90
CA CYS A 55 -0.30 -31.86 -17.85
C CYS A 55 0.95 -31.29 -17.14
N ARG A 56 0.75 -30.50 -16.09
CA ARG A 56 1.85 -29.94 -15.28
C ARG A 56 2.51 -30.98 -14.38
N TYR A 57 1.70 -31.85 -13.78
CA TYR A 57 2.16 -32.80 -12.78
C TYR A 57 2.98 -33.94 -13.39
N ARG A 58 2.69 -34.32 -14.64
CA ARG A 58 3.37 -35.43 -15.34
C ARG A 58 4.88 -35.25 -15.50
N THR A 59 5.38 -34.01 -15.60
CA THR A 59 6.81 -33.77 -15.85
C THR A 59 7.67 -34.14 -14.65
N GLU A 60 7.28 -33.73 -13.44
CA GLU A 60 8.13 -33.86 -12.25
C GLU A 60 7.46 -34.57 -11.07
N ARG A 61 6.14 -34.83 -11.13
CA ARG A 61 5.29 -35.34 -10.02
C ARG A 61 5.54 -34.62 -8.69
N ARG A 62 5.81 -33.32 -8.73
CA ARG A 62 6.02 -32.48 -7.54
C ARG A 62 4.76 -31.74 -7.16
N VAL A 63 4.38 -31.78 -5.88
CA VAL A 63 3.24 -31.01 -5.33
C VAL A 63 3.42 -29.50 -5.54
N SER A 64 4.66 -29.01 -5.51
CA SER A 64 4.97 -27.60 -5.79
C SER A 64 4.53 -27.14 -7.18
N SER A 65 4.48 -28.03 -8.18
CA SER A 65 3.98 -27.73 -9.53
C SER A 65 2.47 -27.42 -9.58
N LEU A 66 1.72 -27.89 -8.56
CA LEU A 66 0.28 -27.72 -8.43
C LEU A 66 -0.11 -26.46 -7.67
N LEU A 67 0.85 -25.80 -7.02
CA LEU A 67 0.59 -24.53 -6.34
C LEU A 67 0.04 -23.48 -7.32
N PRO A 68 -0.79 -22.54 -6.82
CA PRO A 68 -1.23 -21.41 -7.59
C PRO A 68 -0.04 -20.65 -8.18
N ARG A 69 -0.05 -20.40 -9.49
CA ARG A 69 0.93 -19.53 -10.14
C ARG A 69 0.56 -18.07 -9.84
N THR A 70 0.75 -17.63 -8.61
CA THR A 70 0.54 -16.25 -8.16
C THR A 70 1.69 -15.34 -8.56
N GLY A 71 2.85 -15.89 -8.94
CA GLY A 71 4.11 -15.16 -9.08
C GLY A 71 4.50 -14.65 -10.45
N GLY A 72 3.67 -14.86 -11.49
CA GLY A 72 3.92 -14.20 -12.76
C GLY A 72 3.29 -12.82 -12.72
N ALA A 73 4.09 -11.77 -12.56
CA ALA A 73 3.62 -10.42 -12.90
C ALA A 73 3.07 -10.51 -14.32
N ARG A 74 1.74 -10.43 -14.48
CA ARG A 74 1.10 -10.46 -15.79
C ARG A 74 1.82 -9.41 -16.62
N ARG A 75 2.39 -9.83 -17.76
CA ARG A 75 3.23 -8.99 -18.63
C ARG A 75 2.63 -7.59 -18.67
N ALA A 76 3.42 -6.57 -18.30
CA ALA A 76 2.94 -5.20 -18.23
C ALA A 76 2.27 -4.89 -19.57
N ARG A 77 1.00 -4.45 -19.52
CA ARG A 77 0.20 -4.16 -20.72
C ARG A 77 0.63 -2.87 -21.43
N ILE A 78 1.78 -2.32 -21.06
CA ILE A 78 2.28 -1.04 -21.54
C ILE A 78 3.72 -1.23 -21.98
N SER A 79 4.12 -0.51 -23.03
CA SER A 79 5.47 -0.62 -23.57
C SER A 79 6.49 0.02 -22.62
N PRO A 80 7.76 -0.44 -22.63
CA PRO A 80 8.83 0.20 -21.87
C PRO A 80 8.98 1.69 -22.18
N ALA A 81 8.82 2.08 -23.45
CA ALA A 81 8.88 3.49 -23.87
C ALA A 81 7.82 4.35 -23.16
N VAL A 82 6.58 3.87 -23.02
CA VAL A 82 5.55 4.60 -22.27
C VAL A 82 5.85 4.65 -20.77
N GLU A 83 6.44 3.59 -20.18
CA GLU A 83 6.90 3.65 -18.77
C GLU A 83 7.97 4.74 -18.59
N GLU A 84 8.87 4.92 -19.56
CA GLU A 84 9.88 5.98 -19.52
C GLU A 84 9.26 7.37 -19.57
N ILE A 85 8.32 7.62 -20.49
CA ILE A 85 7.58 8.89 -20.58
C ILE A 85 6.84 9.19 -19.28
N ILE A 86 6.14 8.21 -18.71
CA ILE A 86 5.44 8.36 -17.42
C ILE A 86 6.44 8.75 -16.32
N SER A 87 7.54 8.00 -16.23
CA SER A 87 8.57 8.17 -15.21
C SER A 87 9.25 9.54 -15.29
N ALA A 88 9.60 9.99 -16.49
CA ALA A 88 10.21 11.30 -16.72
C ALA A 88 9.24 12.44 -16.39
N THR A 89 8.02 12.39 -16.94
CA THR A 89 7.03 13.46 -16.78
C THR A 89 6.55 13.59 -15.34
N LEU A 90 6.36 12.48 -14.62
CA LEU A 90 6.02 12.53 -13.19
C LEU A 90 7.13 13.14 -12.33
N ARG A 91 8.41 12.88 -12.63
CA ARG A 91 9.53 13.52 -11.91
C ARG A 91 9.60 15.01 -12.20
N GLU A 92 9.37 15.39 -13.46
CA GLU A 92 9.45 16.77 -13.92
C GLU A 92 8.30 17.62 -13.40
N MET A 93 7.06 17.14 -13.49
CA MET A 93 5.86 17.96 -13.29
C MET A 93 5.10 17.64 -12.01
N TRP A 94 5.03 16.38 -11.59
CA TRP A 94 4.20 15.96 -10.45
C TRP A 94 4.96 15.91 -9.12
N LEU A 95 6.24 15.51 -9.15
CA LEU A 95 7.10 15.42 -7.98
C LEU A 95 7.69 16.80 -7.62
N ARG A 96 6.80 17.75 -7.35
CA ARG A 96 7.10 19.13 -6.97
C ARG A 96 6.56 19.46 -5.57
N PRO A 97 7.14 20.46 -4.87
CA PRO A 97 6.68 20.89 -3.55
C PRO A 97 5.20 21.28 -3.50
N GLU A 98 4.70 21.90 -4.56
CA GLU A 98 3.34 22.45 -4.66
C GLU A 98 2.25 21.38 -4.78
N GLN A 99 2.63 20.12 -5.06
CA GLN A 99 1.72 18.99 -5.26
C GLN A 99 0.61 19.32 -6.28
N PRO A 100 0.97 19.53 -7.56
CA PRO A 100 -0.04 19.78 -8.59
C PRO A 100 -0.96 18.57 -8.78
N ASP A 101 -2.17 18.83 -9.28
CA ASP A 101 -3.12 17.79 -9.62
C ASP A 101 -2.53 16.82 -10.65
N LEU A 102 -2.92 15.54 -10.57
CA LEU A 102 -2.40 14.50 -11.45
C LEU A 102 -3.03 14.59 -12.85
N ALA A 103 -4.26 15.10 -12.99
CA ALA A 103 -4.96 15.12 -14.28
C ALA A 103 -4.20 15.91 -15.36
N PRO A 104 -3.74 17.15 -15.14
CA PRO A 104 -2.96 17.89 -16.13
C PRO A 104 -1.64 17.19 -16.51
N VAL A 105 -0.99 16.51 -15.55
CA VAL A 105 0.23 15.75 -15.81
C VAL A 105 -0.05 14.51 -16.67
N VAL A 106 -1.20 13.87 -16.46
CA VAL A 106 -1.63 12.74 -17.29
C VAL A 106 -1.92 13.20 -18.72
N ASP A 107 -2.53 14.36 -18.91
CA ASP A 107 -2.79 14.88 -20.25
C ASP A 107 -1.48 15.22 -20.99
N GLU A 108 -0.48 15.75 -20.29
CA GLU A 108 0.86 15.90 -20.86
C GLU A 108 1.51 14.57 -21.22
N ILE A 109 1.43 13.56 -20.35
CA ILE A 109 1.94 12.20 -20.65
C ILE A 109 1.27 11.65 -21.92
N ARG A 110 -0.04 11.85 -22.06
CA ARG A 110 -0.78 11.42 -23.27
C ARG A 110 -0.31 12.15 -24.50
N ALA A 111 -0.10 13.48 -24.42
CA ALA A 111 0.42 14.28 -25.52
C ALA A 111 1.79 13.76 -25.99
N ARG A 112 2.71 13.50 -25.06
CA ARG A 112 4.05 12.94 -25.35
C ARG A 112 3.97 11.54 -25.98
N CYS A 113 3.09 10.67 -25.46
CA CYS A 113 2.88 9.34 -26.06
C CYS A 113 2.36 9.43 -27.50
N VAL A 114 1.39 10.32 -27.75
CA VAL A 114 0.82 10.52 -29.09
C VAL A 114 1.87 11.07 -30.07
N SER A 115 2.72 12.02 -29.64
CA SER A 115 3.79 12.54 -30.49
C SER A 115 4.83 11.48 -30.88
N GLU A 116 5.02 10.45 -30.05
CA GLU A 116 5.91 9.33 -30.31
C GLU A 116 5.22 8.13 -30.99
N GLY A 117 3.93 8.26 -31.34
CA GLY A 117 3.16 7.17 -31.96
C GLY A 117 2.87 6.00 -31.03
N LEU A 118 2.89 6.23 -29.71
CA LEU A 118 2.64 5.23 -28.68
C LEU A 118 1.20 5.30 -28.16
N ASP A 119 0.66 4.16 -27.73
CA ASP A 119 -0.66 4.10 -27.13
C ASP A 119 -0.71 4.87 -25.80
N PRO A 120 -1.55 5.93 -25.69
CA PRO A 120 -1.56 6.78 -24.52
C PRO A 120 -2.13 6.06 -23.29
N PRO A 121 -1.53 6.23 -22.10
CA PRO A 121 -2.03 5.61 -20.88
C PRO A 121 -3.34 6.25 -20.39
N ALA A 122 -4.16 5.44 -19.73
CA ALA A 122 -5.26 5.93 -18.91
C ALA A 122 -4.76 6.50 -17.58
N TYR A 123 -5.53 7.43 -16.99
CA TYR A 123 -5.25 8.03 -15.68
C TYR A 123 -4.95 6.97 -14.59
N VAL A 124 -5.79 5.94 -14.50
CA VAL A 124 -5.64 4.85 -13.51
C VAL A 124 -4.31 4.11 -13.70
N THR A 125 -3.83 3.99 -14.94
CA THR A 125 -2.55 3.35 -15.23
C THR A 125 -1.40 4.17 -14.65
N VAL A 126 -1.38 5.48 -14.89
CA VAL A 126 -0.37 6.40 -14.33
C VAL A 126 -0.44 6.43 -12.81
N SER A 127 -1.64 6.57 -12.23
CA SER A 127 -1.86 6.57 -10.79
C SER A 127 -1.30 5.30 -10.10
N LYS A 128 -1.53 4.12 -10.69
CA LYS A 128 -0.99 2.84 -10.19
C LYS A 128 0.53 2.71 -10.33
N ARG A 129 1.20 3.57 -11.11
CA ARG A 129 2.67 3.60 -11.24
C ARG A 129 3.35 4.49 -10.22
N ILE A 130 2.69 5.49 -9.68
CA ILE A 130 3.23 6.35 -8.63
C ILE A 130 3.87 5.56 -7.48
N PRO A 131 3.19 4.59 -6.81
CA PRO A 131 3.80 3.83 -5.71
C PRO A 131 4.87 2.82 -6.15
N ARG A 132 5.05 2.60 -7.45
CA ARG A 132 6.14 1.76 -8.01
C ARG A 132 7.36 2.59 -8.36
N LEU A 133 7.16 3.85 -8.74
CA LEU A 133 8.21 4.78 -9.15
C LEU A 133 8.78 5.57 -7.98
N PHE A 134 7.95 5.85 -6.96
CA PHE A 134 8.33 6.67 -5.83
C PHE A 134 7.92 6.02 -4.52
N THR A 135 8.84 6.03 -3.57
CA THR A 135 8.56 5.69 -2.18
C THR A 135 7.79 6.82 -1.50
N PRO A 136 6.94 6.52 -0.49
CA PRO A 136 6.30 7.54 0.33
C PRO A 136 7.30 8.54 0.92
N GLU A 137 8.50 8.08 1.30
CA GLU A 137 9.57 8.90 1.84
C GLU A 137 10.14 9.88 0.82
N GLU A 138 10.33 9.47 -0.44
CA GLU A 138 10.80 10.36 -1.52
C GLU A 138 9.78 11.46 -1.80
N ILE A 139 8.50 11.10 -1.90
CA ILE A 139 7.41 12.07 -2.10
C ILE A 139 7.38 13.05 -0.94
N ALA A 140 7.41 12.56 0.30
CA ALA A 140 7.37 13.38 1.48
C ALA A 140 8.60 14.29 1.62
N ARG A 141 9.79 13.81 1.29
CA ARG A 141 11.02 14.62 1.30
C ARG A 141 10.94 15.79 0.31
N ARG A 142 10.35 15.55 -0.86
CA ARG A 142 10.22 16.59 -1.89
C ARG A 142 9.14 17.62 -1.56
N ARG A 143 8.03 17.19 -0.94
CA ARG A 143 6.86 18.03 -0.63
C ARG A 143 6.89 18.68 0.74
N HIS A 144 7.59 18.09 1.69
CA HIS A 144 7.70 18.61 3.05
C HIS A 144 9.15 18.92 3.35
N SER A 145 9.46 20.22 3.42
CA SER A 145 10.75 20.76 3.84
C SER A 145 11.07 20.52 5.33
N GLY A 146 10.10 20.04 6.12
CA GLY A 146 10.27 19.73 7.54
C GLY A 146 10.46 18.23 7.82
N GLY A 147 11.58 17.86 8.45
CA GLY A 147 11.87 16.48 8.88
C GLY A 147 10.81 15.83 9.79
N LYS A 148 9.88 16.63 10.36
CA LYS A 148 8.71 16.13 11.12
C LYS A 148 7.78 15.24 10.28
N SER A 149 7.60 15.51 8.98
CA SER A 149 6.74 14.68 8.11
C SER A 149 7.37 13.29 7.88
N LEU A 150 8.69 13.24 7.66
CA LEU A 150 9.44 11.99 7.54
C LEU A 150 9.43 11.17 8.83
N ARG A 151 9.40 11.83 10.01
CA ARG A 151 9.29 11.14 11.32
C ARG A 151 7.93 10.47 11.52
N ARG A 152 6.86 10.95 10.88
CA ARG A 152 5.53 10.31 10.93
C ARG A 152 5.43 9.06 10.05
N LEU A 153 6.23 9.00 8.99
CA LEU A 153 6.29 7.83 8.11
C LEU A 153 7.15 6.70 8.68
N LYS A 154 8.06 7.02 9.61
CA LYS A 154 8.88 6.01 10.29
C LYS A 154 8.20 5.54 11.57
N PRO A 155 8.20 4.22 11.85
CA PRO A 155 7.82 3.75 13.17
C PRO A 155 8.71 4.41 14.23
N ARG A 156 8.11 4.83 15.34
CA ARG A 156 8.85 5.44 16.45
C ARG A 156 9.79 4.38 17.02
N PRO A 157 11.12 4.60 17.03
CA PRO A 157 12.04 3.62 17.56
C PRO A 157 11.82 3.46 19.07
N GLY A 158 11.71 2.21 19.54
CA GLY A 158 11.56 1.86 20.95
C GLY A 158 10.16 1.33 21.30
N TYR A 159 10.12 0.31 22.16
CA TYR A 159 8.90 -0.22 22.75
C TYR A 159 8.81 0.21 24.21
N ILE A 160 7.64 0.70 24.63
CA ILE A 160 7.36 0.95 26.04
C ILE A 160 7.09 -0.41 26.70
N ARG A 161 7.92 -0.80 27.67
CA ARG A 161 7.73 -2.02 28.46
C ARG A 161 7.26 -1.62 29.86
N ALA A 162 6.05 -2.03 30.22
CA ALA A 162 5.49 -1.92 31.57
C ALA A 162 5.27 -3.33 32.11
N LYS A 163 5.64 -3.59 33.38
CA LYS A 163 5.46 -4.90 34.02
C LYS A 163 4.17 -4.94 34.86
N HIS A 164 3.72 -3.79 35.34
CA HIS A 164 2.51 -3.61 36.15
C HIS A 164 1.71 -2.38 35.68
N ALA A 165 0.46 -2.28 36.13
CA ALA A 165 -0.38 -1.11 35.85
C ALA A 165 0.27 0.16 36.44
N LEU A 166 0.21 1.27 35.69
CA LEU A 166 0.80 2.58 36.04
C LEU A 166 2.35 2.65 36.07
N ASP A 167 3.06 1.59 35.67
CA ASP A 167 4.53 1.63 35.53
C ASP A 167 5.00 2.68 34.51
N VAL A 168 4.17 2.95 33.49
CA VAL A 168 4.39 4.03 32.52
C VAL A 168 3.08 4.75 32.28
N VAL A 169 3.07 6.05 32.55
CA VAL A 169 1.93 6.95 32.29
C VAL A 169 2.33 7.91 31.17
N GLN A 170 1.67 7.79 30.01
CA GLN A 170 1.82 8.75 28.93
C GLN A 170 0.75 9.82 29.06
N ILE A 171 1.16 11.07 29.24
CA ILE A 171 0.28 12.23 29.23
C ILE A 171 0.42 12.86 27.86
N ASP A 172 -0.57 12.63 26.99
CA ASP A 172 -0.67 13.34 25.71
C ASP A 172 -1.56 14.57 25.88
N HIS A 173 -1.08 15.72 25.42
CA HIS A 173 -1.91 16.90 25.26
C HIS A 173 -2.49 16.89 23.85
N THR A 174 -3.81 16.79 23.74
CA THR A 174 -4.51 17.00 22.47
C THR A 174 -4.94 18.46 22.43
N PRO A 175 -4.50 19.27 21.45
CA PRO A 175 -5.05 20.60 21.27
C PRO A 175 -6.56 20.47 21.05
N ALA A 176 -7.35 21.15 21.87
CA ALA A 176 -8.79 21.18 21.73
C ALA A 176 -9.20 22.61 21.41
N ASP A 177 -9.84 22.80 20.26
CA ASP A 177 -10.40 24.09 19.85
C ASP A 177 -11.75 24.30 20.58
N ILE A 178 -11.68 24.73 21.84
CA ILE A 178 -12.86 24.94 22.70
C ILE A 178 -13.11 26.44 22.87
N GLN A 179 -14.32 26.89 22.53
CA GLN A 179 -14.80 28.23 22.86
C GLN A 179 -15.53 28.20 24.21
N PHE A 180 -15.05 28.98 25.19
CA PHE A 180 -15.72 29.15 26.47
C PHE A 180 -16.65 30.38 26.44
N VAL A 181 -17.90 30.20 26.85
CA VAL A 181 -18.84 31.31 27.12
C VAL A 181 -19.18 31.26 28.61
N GLY A 182 -18.73 32.27 29.36
CA GLY A 182 -19.04 32.40 30.78
C GLY A 182 -20.45 32.96 31.01
N LEU A 183 -21.09 32.55 32.11
CA LEU A 183 -22.47 32.96 32.44
C LEU A 183 -22.59 34.38 33.03
N ALA A 184 -21.48 35.07 33.30
CA ALA A 184 -21.48 36.47 33.75
C ALA A 184 -20.18 37.19 33.31
N GLY A 185 -20.26 37.99 32.25
CA GLY A 185 -19.14 38.82 31.75
C GLY A 185 -18.84 38.62 30.25
N PRO A 186 -18.15 39.58 29.61
CA PRO A 186 -18.01 39.61 28.16
C PRO A 186 -17.24 38.40 27.63
N LYS A 187 -17.58 37.96 26.41
CA LYS A 187 -16.93 36.84 25.70
C LYS A 187 -15.41 37.06 25.66
N LEU A 188 -14.68 36.22 26.38
CA LEU A 188 -13.22 36.19 26.35
C LEU A 188 -12.77 35.20 25.28
N HIS A 189 -12.10 35.68 24.22
CA HIS A 189 -11.32 34.83 23.34
C HIS A 189 -9.99 34.50 24.03
N ILE A 190 -9.92 33.34 24.69
CA ILE A 190 -8.67 32.83 25.25
C ILE A 190 -8.00 31.97 24.16
N TRP A 191 -6.90 32.47 23.61
CA TRP A 191 -6.02 31.65 22.78
C TRP A 191 -5.12 30.82 23.70
N ALA A 192 -5.31 29.51 23.74
CA ALA A 192 -4.34 28.60 24.37
C ALA A 192 -3.12 28.47 23.43
N PHE A 193 -2.24 29.48 23.43
CA PHE A 193 -1.03 29.51 22.62
C PHE A 193 0.17 28.94 23.39
N GLU A 194 0.97 28.19 22.63
CA GLU A 194 2.16 27.44 23.01
C GLU A 194 3.19 28.25 23.81
N ARG A 195 3.68 27.70 24.94
CA ARG A 195 5.04 27.99 25.44
C ARG A 195 5.80 26.67 25.63
N THR A 196 6.68 26.37 24.68
CA THR A 196 7.82 25.48 24.91
C THR A 196 8.71 26.09 26.03
N LYS A 197 8.97 25.30 27.09
CA LYS A 197 9.63 25.63 28.40
C LYS A 197 11.09 26.19 28.29
N PRO A 198 11.79 26.63 29.37
CA PRO A 198 11.42 26.94 30.78
C PRO A 198 11.89 28.34 31.31
N VAL A 199 11.56 28.64 32.59
CA VAL A 199 12.11 29.65 33.55
C VAL A 199 11.90 31.19 33.37
N HIS A 200 11.34 31.78 34.44
CA HIS A 200 11.27 33.19 34.87
C HIS A 200 10.65 34.27 33.97
N PHE A 201 9.43 34.70 34.32
CA PHE A 201 9.00 36.06 34.72
C PHE A 201 7.48 36.19 34.53
N ILE A 202 6.77 36.55 35.60
CA ILE A 202 5.37 36.99 35.54
C ILE A 202 5.42 38.49 35.24
N GLY A 203 4.95 38.87 34.05
CA GLY A 203 4.68 40.27 33.70
C GLY A 203 3.20 40.39 33.34
N LEU A 204 2.39 40.91 34.27
CA LEU A 204 1.04 41.40 34.00
C LEU A 204 1.17 42.80 33.40
N THR A 205 0.72 43.01 32.17
CA THR A 205 0.50 44.36 31.63
C THR A 205 -0.99 44.61 31.55
N ALA A 206 -1.48 45.53 32.38
CA ALA A 206 -2.80 46.11 32.24
C ALA A 206 -2.76 47.10 31.06
N ALA A 207 -3.56 46.85 30.03
CA ALA A 207 -3.81 47.83 28.99
C ALA A 207 -4.90 48.80 29.50
N ASP A 208 -4.46 49.91 30.07
CA ASP A 208 -5.33 51.03 30.38
C ASP A 208 -5.81 51.66 29.06
N THR A 209 -7.12 51.65 28.85
CA THR A 209 -7.75 52.24 27.66
C THR A 209 -8.67 53.36 28.13
N LYS A 210 -8.23 54.61 28.01
CA LYS A 210 -9.14 55.76 28.02
C LYS A 210 -8.77 56.75 26.93
N ARG A 211 -9.43 56.57 25.78
CA ARG A 211 -9.80 57.69 24.90
C ARG A 211 -10.94 58.46 25.57
N ARG A 212 -10.72 59.75 25.80
CA ARG A 212 -11.65 60.81 25.44
C ARG A 212 -10.85 62.01 24.98
#